data_AF-A0A2A2KW13-F1
#
_entry.id   AF-A0A2A2KW13-F1
#
_cell.length_a   1.000
_cell.length_b   1.000
_cell.length_c   1.000
_cell.angle_alpha   90.00
_cell.angle_beta   90.00
_cell.angle_gamma   90.00
#
_symmetry.space_group_name_H-M   'P 1'
#
loop_
_entity.id
_entity.type
_entity.pdbx_description
1 polymer ?
#
loop_
_entity_poly.entity_id
_entity_poly.type
_entity_poly.pdbx_seq_one_letter_code
_entity_poly.pdbx_strand_id
1 'polypeptide(L)'
;MAWFRPPPPHTQLRPWVPDAIFIPISRAIERLGVYFYNRVLNKTEIGLFDKRWNKNVHGPYCHGRYYGKMDTKLMSVKLADLPAWIGRRDKSIGAFYNEFMRNIYRVHNLYWSGPLYTPFVKTLFRFVFLYSFINWFCKMHRYWDFQKTRYHW
;
A
#
# COMPACT_ATOMS: atom_id res chain seq x y z
N MET A 1 2.34 15.03 30.48
CA MET A 1 1.36 15.45 29.44
C MET A 1 1.80 16.73 28.67
N ALA A 2 3.10 17.05 28.56
CA ALA A 2 3.55 18.30 27.92
C ALA A 2 3.66 18.21 26.38
N TRP A 3 3.78 16.99 25.84
CA TRP A 3 4.04 16.74 24.41
C TRP A 3 2.86 16.97 23.46
N PHE A 4 1.63 17.06 23.97
CA PHE A 4 0.41 17.24 23.15
C PHE A 4 -0.25 18.61 23.32
N ARG A 5 0.42 19.57 23.97
CA ARG A 5 -0.09 20.93 24.02
C ARG A 5 0.14 21.55 22.64
N PRO A 6 -0.89 22.14 22.02
CA PRO A 6 -0.66 22.89 20.80
C PRO A 6 0.35 24.01 21.07
N PRO A 7 1.21 24.31 20.10
CA PRO A 7 2.14 25.42 20.25
C PRO A 7 1.36 26.73 20.46
N PRO A 8 1.88 27.69 21.22
CA PRO A 8 1.22 28.97 21.48
C PRO A 8 0.72 29.66 20.18
N PRO A 9 -0.33 30.49 20.26
CA PRO A 9 -0.74 31.32 19.13
C PRO A 9 0.46 32.09 18.56
N HIS A 10 0.58 32.13 17.23
CA HIS A 10 1.69 32.75 16.49
C HIS A 10 3.05 32.02 16.50
N THR A 11 3.11 30.78 17.02
CA THR A 11 4.33 29.97 16.87
C THR A 11 4.56 29.61 15.41
N GLN A 12 5.68 30.02 14.83
CA GLN A 12 6.02 29.67 13.46
C GLN A 12 6.50 28.21 13.40
N LEU A 13 5.65 27.33 12.86
CA LEU A 13 6.01 25.94 12.55
C LEU A 13 6.91 25.91 11.32
N ARG A 14 8.16 26.34 11.49
CA ARG A 14 9.21 26.10 10.50
C ARG A 14 9.70 24.66 10.68
N PRO A 15 10.10 23.95 9.61
CA PRO A 15 10.80 22.68 9.79
C PRO A 15 11.97 22.90 10.77
N TRP A 16 12.30 21.90 11.59
CA TRP A 16 13.43 22.05 12.53
C TRP A 16 14.75 22.34 11.78
N VAL A 17 14.78 22.00 10.48
CA VAL A 17 15.86 22.29 9.53
C VAL A 17 15.52 23.59 8.78
N PRO A 18 16.49 24.50 8.60
CA PRO A 18 16.31 25.69 7.76
C PRO A 18 15.78 25.36 6.36
N ASP A 19 14.86 26.18 5.84
CA ASP A 19 14.27 26.02 4.51
C ASP A 19 15.34 25.94 3.39
N ALA A 20 16.46 26.65 3.58
CA ALA A 20 17.62 26.61 2.71
C ALA A 20 18.24 25.22 2.54
N ILE A 21 18.00 24.29 3.48
CA ILE A 21 18.47 22.90 3.45
C ILE A 21 17.32 21.95 3.10
N PHE A 22 16.12 22.17 3.65
CA PHE A 22 14.98 21.27 3.40
C PHE A 22 14.48 21.33 1.95
N ILE A 23 14.41 22.52 1.34
CA ILE A 23 13.95 22.72 -0.04
C ILE A 23 14.86 22.01 -1.06
N PRO A 24 16.20 22.16 -1.03
CA PRO A 24 17.04 21.45 -2.00
C PRO A 24 17.01 19.94 -1.80
N ILE A 25 16.95 19.44 -0.55
CA ILE A 25 16.86 18.00 -0.27
C ILE A 25 15.54 17.42 -0.78
N SER A 26 14.41 18.06 -0.49
CA SER A 26 13.09 17.60 -0.99
C SER A 26 13.04 17.60 -2.51
N ARG A 27 13.54 18.64 -3.17
CA ARG A 27 13.67 18.68 -4.64
C ARG A 27 14.62 17.63 -5.19
N ALA A 28 15.71 17.31 -4.49
CA ALA A 28 16.63 16.24 -4.90
C ALA A 28 15.96 14.87 -4.80
N ILE A 29 15.24 14.59 -3.70
CA ILE A 29 14.48 13.34 -3.51
C ILE A 29 13.38 13.22 -4.57
N GLU A 30 12.63 14.30 -4.83
CA GLU A 30 11.61 14.33 -5.88
C GLU A 30 12.23 13.99 -7.24
N ARG A 31 13.32 14.67 -7.62
CA ARG A 31 14.02 14.42 -8.90
C ARG A 31 14.55 13.00 -9.00
N LEU A 32 15.12 12.46 -7.91
CA LEU A 32 15.57 11.07 -7.84
C LEU A 32 14.39 10.09 -7.99
N GLY A 33 13.27 10.38 -7.35
CA GLY A 33 12.03 9.61 -7.46
C GLY A 33 11.49 9.59 -8.88
N VAL A 34 11.38 10.77 -9.52
CA VAL A 34 10.93 10.90 -10.91
C VAL A 34 11.90 10.20 -11.87
N TYR A 35 13.21 10.36 -11.68
CA TYR A 35 14.23 9.68 -12.47
C TYR A 35 14.10 8.15 -12.34
N PHE A 36 14.00 7.64 -11.11
CA PHE A 36 13.85 6.22 -10.83
C PHE A 36 12.57 5.67 -11.45
N TYR A 37 11.44 6.37 -11.31
CA TYR A 37 10.18 5.97 -11.92
C TYR A 37 10.29 5.87 -13.43
N ASN A 38 10.76 6.93 -14.09
CA ASN A 38 10.87 6.97 -15.55
C ASN A 38 11.87 5.95 -16.10
N ARG A 39 12.96 5.69 -15.37
CA ARG A 39 14.05 4.83 -15.85
C ARG A 39 13.83 3.35 -15.55
N VAL A 40 13.22 3.04 -14.41
CA VAL A 40 13.07 1.68 -13.87
C VAL A 40 11.61 1.27 -13.86
N LEU A 41 10.77 1.90 -13.02
CA LEU A 41 9.41 1.40 -12.78
C LEU A 41 8.54 1.42 -14.05
N ASN A 42 8.56 2.52 -14.80
CA ASN A 42 7.79 2.68 -16.04
C ASN A 42 8.19 1.67 -17.13
N LYS A 43 9.37 1.05 -17.03
CA LYS A 43 9.85 0.02 -17.96
C LYS A 43 9.57 -1.41 -17.49
N THR A 44 9.06 -1.55 -16.27
CA THR A 44 8.70 -2.84 -15.69
C THR A 44 7.19 -3.03 -15.73
N GLU A 45 6.75 -4.29 -15.62
CA GLU A 45 5.32 -4.64 -15.64
C GLU A 45 4.74 -4.74 -14.23
N ILE A 46 5.40 -4.09 -13.27
CA ILE A 46 5.03 -4.10 -11.87
C ILE A 46 3.76 -3.26 -11.69
N GLY A 47 2.72 -3.87 -11.10
CA GLY A 47 1.45 -3.20 -10.82
C GLY A 47 0.45 -3.21 -11.99
N LEU A 48 0.82 -3.75 -13.15
CA LEU A 48 -0.12 -3.99 -14.25
C LEU A 48 -0.90 -5.29 -14.05
N PHE A 49 -2.00 -5.48 -14.80
CA PHE A 49 -2.68 -6.76 -14.85
C PHE A 49 -1.75 -7.85 -15.40
N ASP A 50 -1.90 -9.07 -14.89
CA ASP A 50 -1.17 -10.22 -15.39
C ASP A 50 -1.39 -10.35 -16.91
N LYS A 51 -0.31 -10.39 -17.69
CA LYS A 51 -0.34 -10.54 -19.15
C LYS A 51 -1.16 -11.74 -19.64
N ARG A 52 -1.25 -12.77 -18.79
CA ARG A 52 -1.96 -14.02 -19.10
C ARG A 52 -3.47 -13.88 -18.88
N TRP A 53 -3.92 -12.79 -18.28
CA TRP A 53 -5.33 -12.54 -18.07
C TRP A 53 -6.01 -12.04 -19.34
N ASN A 54 -7.10 -12.71 -19.71
CA ASN A 54 -7.99 -12.27 -20.76
C ASN A 54 -9.41 -12.09 -20.18
N LYS A 55 -9.97 -10.88 -20.30
CA LYS A 55 -11.31 -10.54 -19.79
C LYS A 55 -12.40 -11.49 -20.30
N ASN A 56 -12.33 -11.93 -21.55
CA ASN A 56 -13.35 -12.78 -22.17
C ASN A 56 -13.29 -14.23 -21.68
N VAL A 57 -12.10 -14.71 -21.28
CA VAL A 57 -11.91 -16.10 -20.81
C VAL A 57 -12.03 -16.18 -19.30
N HIS A 58 -11.49 -15.19 -18.58
CA HIS A 58 -11.34 -15.23 -17.13
C HIS A 58 -12.38 -14.39 -16.37
N GLY A 59 -13.15 -13.54 -17.06
CA GLY A 59 -14.08 -12.62 -16.43
C GLY A 59 -13.38 -11.49 -15.66
N PRO A 60 -14.00 -10.96 -14.58
CA PRO A 60 -13.39 -9.95 -13.73
C PRO A 60 -12.00 -10.36 -13.21
N TYR A 61 -11.09 -9.39 -13.10
CA TYR A 61 -9.74 -9.66 -12.64
C TYR A 61 -9.74 -10.01 -11.14
N CYS A 62 -9.16 -11.16 -10.81
CA CYS A 62 -9.02 -11.69 -9.47
C CYS A 62 -7.55 -11.70 -9.09
N HIS A 63 -7.13 -10.73 -8.27
CA HIS A 63 -5.73 -10.53 -7.88
C HIS A 63 -5.08 -11.73 -7.17
N GLY A 64 -5.84 -12.62 -6.53
CA GLY A 64 -5.30 -13.81 -5.85
C GLY A 64 -5.19 -15.06 -6.74
N ARG A 65 -5.63 -14.98 -8.00
CA ARG A 65 -5.65 -16.12 -8.94
C ARG A 65 -4.40 -16.09 -9.82
N TYR A 66 -3.84 -17.29 -10.05
CA TYR A 66 -2.79 -17.47 -11.04
C TYR A 66 -3.41 -17.77 -12.41
N TYR A 67 -3.08 -16.98 -13.42
CA TYR A 67 -3.61 -17.11 -14.77
C TYR A 67 -2.73 -17.94 -15.73
N GLY A 68 -1.57 -18.41 -15.25
CA GLY A 68 -0.71 -19.30 -16.03
C GLY A 68 -1.02 -20.78 -15.86
N LYS A 69 -0.25 -21.61 -16.58
CA LYS A 69 -0.25 -23.06 -16.39
C LYS A 69 0.23 -23.39 -14.98
N MET A 70 -0.64 -24.01 -14.18
CA MET A 70 -0.28 -24.49 -12.84
C MET A 70 0.80 -25.58 -12.98
N ASP A 71 1.90 -25.41 -12.25
CA ASP A 71 2.96 -26.42 -12.13
C ASP A 71 2.78 -27.22 -10.82
N THR A 72 3.56 -28.27 -10.63
CA THR A 72 3.53 -29.05 -9.39
C THR A 72 3.88 -28.17 -8.18
N LYS A 73 3.17 -28.38 -7.06
CA LYS A 73 3.43 -27.67 -5.81
C LYS A 73 4.81 -28.08 -5.29
N LEU A 74 5.55 -27.14 -4.69
CA LEU A 74 6.89 -27.41 -4.16
C LEU A 74 6.93 -28.67 -3.26
N MET A 75 5.96 -28.82 -2.36
CA MET A 75 5.86 -29.96 -1.43
C MET A 75 5.48 -31.30 -2.09
N SER A 76 5.14 -31.30 -3.39
CA SER A 76 4.80 -32.51 -4.16
C SER A 76 5.90 -32.90 -5.17
N VAL A 77 7.00 -32.15 -5.22
CA VAL A 77 8.11 -32.38 -6.15
C VAL A 77 9.09 -33.36 -5.53
N LYS A 78 9.55 -34.34 -6.33
CA LYS A 78 10.65 -35.22 -5.91
C LYS A 78 11.94 -34.42 -5.80
N LEU A 79 12.75 -34.69 -4.79
CA LEU A 79 14.02 -33.96 -4.58
C LEU A 79 14.95 -34.01 -5.81
N ALA A 80 14.96 -35.14 -6.52
CA ALA A 80 15.72 -35.31 -7.77
C ALA A 80 15.26 -34.35 -8.89
N ASP A 81 13.97 -34.01 -8.95
CA ASP A 81 13.40 -33.13 -9.97
C ASP A 81 13.43 -31.65 -9.56
N LEU A 82 13.88 -31.33 -8.34
CA LEU A 82 13.86 -29.98 -7.78
C LEU A 82 14.68 -28.97 -8.61
N PRO A 83 15.90 -29.27 -9.10
CA PRO A 83 16.64 -28.34 -9.94
C PRO A 83 15.90 -28.02 -11.24
N ALA A 84 15.32 -29.03 -11.88
CA ALA A 84 14.52 -28.86 -13.10
C ALA A 84 13.23 -28.07 -12.82
N TRP A 85 12.61 -28.28 -11.67
CA TRP A 85 11.43 -27.54 -11.22
C TRP A 85 11.73 -26.05 -10.99
N ILE A 86 12.87 -25.71 -10.38
CA ILE A 86 13.32 -24.31 -10.22
C ILE A 86 13.68 -23.71 -11.60
N GLY A 87 14.30 -24.52 -12.47
CA GLY A 87 14.70 -24.12 -13.82
C GLY A 87 13.54 -23.61 -14.67
N ARG A 88 12.39 -24.29 -14.64
CA ARG A 88 11.19 -23.96 -15.43
C ARG A 88 10.43 -22.69 -14.99
N ARG A 89 10.74 -22.12 -13.82
CA ARG A 89 10.06 -20.92 -13.30
C ARG A 89 10.61 -19.64 -13.88
N ASP A 90 9.71 -18.69 -14.09
CA ASP A 90 10.09 -17.31 -14.36
C ASP A 90 10.71 -16.70 -13.09
N LYS A 91 11.93 -16.20 -13.24
CA LYS A 91 12.75 -15.61 -12.18
C LYS A 91 12.85 -14.09 -12.32
N SER A 92 12.03 -13.49 -13.17
CA SER A 92 11.94 -12.05 -13.34
C SER A 92 11.46 -11.36 -12.05
N ILE A 93 11.92 -10.13 -11.82
CA ILE A 93 11.48 -9.31 -10.68
C ILE A 93 9.96 -9.11 -10.69
N GLY A 94 9.37 -8.96 -11.89
CA GLY A 94 7.92 -8.86 -12.07
C GLY A 94 7.18 -10.12 -11.63
N ALA A 95 7.71 -11.32 -11.93
CA ALA A 95 7.12 -12.58 -11.46
C ALA A 95 7.12 -12.67 -9.93
N PHE A 96 8.23 -12.30 -9.28
CA PHE A 96 8.31 -12.25 -7.82
C PHE A 96 7.28 -11.29 -7.21
N TYR A 97 7.19 -10.07 -7.75
CA TYR A 97 6.20 -9.08 -7.30
C TYR A 97 4.77 -9.60 -7.46
N ASN A 98 4.44 -10.17 -8.61
CA ASN A 98 3.10 -10.69 -8.88
C ASN A 98 2.71 -11.83 -7.93
N GLU A 99 3.62 -12.77 -7.64
CA GLU A 99 3.34 -13.83 -6.66
C GLU A 99 3.20 -13.29 -5.23
N PHE A 100 4.03 -12.32 -4.84
CA PHE A 100 3.94 -11.69 -3.53
C PHE A 100 2.59 -10.98 -3.34
N MET A 101 2.17 -10.17 -4.32
CA MET A 101 0.89 -9.46 -4.29
C MET A 101 -0.30 -10.41 -4.32
N ARG A 102 -0.25 -11.50 -5.10
CA ARG A 102 -1.28 -12.55 -5.08
C ARG A 102 -1.44 -13.17 -3.70
N ASN A 103 -0.34 -13.46 -3.02
CA ASN A 103 -0.38 -14.06 -1.69
C ASN A 103 -0.92 -13.08 -0.64
N ILE A 104 -0.52 -11.80 -0.69
CA ILE A 104 -1.11 -10.75 0.15
C ILE A 104 -2.62 -10.70 -0.07
N TYR A 105 -3.07 -10.67 -1.32
CA TYR A 105 -4.50 -10.64 -1.63
C TYR A 105 -5.21 -11.89 -1.13
N ARG A 106 -4.61 -13.07 -1.26
CA ARG A 106 -5.18 -14.32 -0.74
C ARG A 106 -5.33 -14.29 0.77
N VAL A 107 -4.29 -13.89 1.51
CA VAL A 107 -4.34 -13.77 2.98
C VAL A 107 -5.38 -12.72 3.38
N HIS A 108 -5.37 -11.56 2.72
CA HIS A 108 -6.34 -10.51 2.96
C HIS A 108 -7.78 -11.01 2.73
N ASN A 109 -8.03 -11.69 1.62
CA ASN A 109 -9.34 -12.25 1.31
C ASN A 109 -9.73 -13.44 2.19
N LEU A 110 -8.80 -14.19 2.77
CA LEU A 110 -9.14 -15.29 3.68
C LEU A 110 -9.45 -14.80 5.09
N TYR A 111 -8.69 -13.83 5.60
CA TYR A 111 -8.74 -13.44 7.02
C TYR A 111 -9.37 -12.08 7.30
N TRP A 112 -9.41 -11.16 6.32
CA TRP A 112 -9.85 -9.78 6.55
C TRP A 112 -11.14 -9.43 5.80
N SER A 113 -11.16 -9.69 4.48
CA SER A 113 -12.26 -9.31 3.57
C SER A 113 -13.03 -10.51 3.00
N GLY A 114 -12.78 -11.71 3.50
CA GLY A 114 -13.53 -12.92 3.14
C GLY A 114 -14.92 -12.96 3.76
N PRO A 115 -15.85 -13.78 3.24
CA PRO A 115 -17.24 -13.81 3.67
C PRO A 115 -17.41 -14.09 5.18
N LEU A 116 -16.48 -14.84 5.78
CA LEU A 116 -16.52 -15.20 7.21
C LEU A 116 -16.16 -14.02 8.14
N TYR A 117 -15.08 -13.31 7.85
CA TYR A 117 -14.56 -12.24 8.73
C TYR A 117 -15.04 -10.84 8.33
N THR A 118 -15.57 -10.69 7.12
CA THR A 118 -16.06 -9.42 6.57
C THR A 118 -17.05 -8.71 7.48
N PRO A 119 -18.10 -9.36 8.01
CA PRO A 119 -19.09 -8.66 8.82
C PRO A 119 -18.48 -8.11 10.10
N PHE A 120 -17.58 -8.85 10.76
CA PHE A 120 -16.92 -8.44 11.99
C PHE A 120 -15.95 -7.28 11.74
N VAL A 121 -15.01 -7.45 10.81
CA VAL A 121 -13.98 -6.44 10.52
C VAL A 121 -14.62 -5.15 10.01
N LYS A 122 -15.58 -5.22 9.08
CA LYS A 122 -16.29 -4.02 8.60
C LYS A 122 -17.07 -3.32 9.71
N THR A 123 -17.72 -4.08 10.59
CA THR A 123 -18.47 -3.52 11.72
C THR A 123 -17.54 -2.83 12.72
N LEU A 124 -16.41 -3.45 13.06
CA LEU A 124 -15.39 -2.87 13.94
C LEU A 124 -14.88 -1.53 13.38
N PHE A 125 -14.47 -1.49 12.10
CA PHE A 125 -14.01 -0.26 11.47
C PHE A 125 -15.10 0.82 11.44
N ARG A 126 -16.36 0.46 11.17
CA ARG A 126 -17.49 1.40 11.23
C ARG A 126 -17.63 2.03 12.62
N PHE A 127 -17.49 1.25 13.69
CA PHE A 127 -17.54 1.79 15.05
C PHE A 127 -16.34 2.67 15.38
N VAL A 128 -15.13 2.31 14.94
CA VAL A 128 -13.93 3.15 15.12
C VAL A 128 -14.07 4.49 14.39
N PHE A 129 -14.53 4.47 13.14
CA PHE A 129 -14.78 5.70 12.37
C PHE A 129 -15.92 6.52 12.98
N LEU A 130 -17.02 5.90 13.38
CA LEU A 130 -18.14 6.57 14.03
C LEU A 130 -17.71 7.23 15.35
N TYR A 131 -16.99 6.50 16.20
CA TYR A 131 -16.46 7.02 17.45
C TYR A 131 -15.49 8.20 17.20
N SER A 132 -14.59 8.06 16.23
CA SER A 132 -13.65 9.12 15.86
C SER A 132 -14.39 10.35 15.35
N PHE A 133 -15.44 10.15 14.55
CA PHE A 133 -16.30 11.21 14.04
C PHE A 133 -17.10 11.90 15.14
N ILE A 134 -17.74 11.16 16.05
CA ILE A 134 -18.46 11.73 17.20
C ILE A 134 -17.51 12.51 18.11
N ASN A 135 -16.32 11.97 18.37
CA ASN A 135 -15.31 12.64 19.19
C ASN A 135 -14.84 13.94 18.53
N TRP A 136 -14.61 13.93 17.21
CA TRP A 136 -14.33 15.14 16.44
C TRP A 136 -15.51 16.12 16.50
N PHE A 137 -16.74 15.67 16.27
CA PHE A 137 -17.95 16.49 16.25
C PHE A 137 -18.18 17.19 17.60
N CYS A 138 -18.16 16.46 18.71
CA CYS A 138 -18.33 17.04 20.06
C CYS A 138 -17.21 18.01 20.42
N LYS A 139 -15.98 17.79 19.93
CA LYS A 139 -14.82 18.64 20.20
C LYS A 139 -14.54 19.66 19.10
N MET A 140 -15.36 19.74 18.07
CA MET A 140 -15.09 20.59 16.89
C MET A 140 -14.93 22.06 17.28
N HIS A 141 -15.69 22.52 18.28
CA HIS A 141 -15.63 23.88 18.83
C HIS A 141 -14.23 24.24 19.37
N ARG A 142 -13.46 23.26 19.87
CA ARG A 142 -12.09 23.46 20.36
C ARG A 142 -11.08 23.64 19.24
N TYR A 143 -11.45 23.26 18.02
CA TYR A 143 -10.60 23.33 16.84
C TYR A 143 -10.89 24.57 15.99
N TRP A 144 -11.91 25.37 16.32
CA TRP A 144 -12.21 26.63 15.63
C TRP A 144 -11.07 27.66 15.74
N ASP A 145 -10.33 27.67 16.85
CA ASP A 145 -9.18 28.55 17.00
C ASP A 145 -7.99 28.15 16.11
N PHE A 146 -7.87 26.86 15.77
CA PHE A 146 -6.86 26.35 14.84
C PHE A 146 -7.20 26.64 13.37
N GLN A 147 -8.46 26.93 13.04
CA GLN A 147 -8.86 27.34 11.69
C GLN A 147 -8.36 28.74 11.33
N LYS A 148 -8.08 29.58 12.33
CA LYS A 148 -7.52 30.94 12.14
C LYS A 148 -6.04 30.89 11.73
N THR A 149 -5.36 29.78 11.98
CA THR A 149 -3.98 29.54 11.56
C THR A 149 -3.97 28.72 10.28
N ARG A 150 -3.39 29.26 9.20
CA ARG A 150 -3.24 28.54 7.93
C ARG A 150 -2.42 27.27 8.16
N TYR A 151 -3.02 26.10 7.87
CA TYR A 151 -2.43 24.78 8.18
C TYR A 151 -1.30 24.37 7.23
N HIS A 152 -1.26 25.02 6.07
CA HIS A 152 -0.13 25.03 5.15
C HIS A 152 0.07 26.48 4.73
N TRP A 153 1.31 26.84 4.36
CA TRP A 153 1.73 28.16 3.87
C TRP A 153 0.67 28.87 3.01
#